data_AF-A0A9E5E4F8-F1
#
_entry.id   AF-A0A9E5E4F8-F1
#
_cell.length_a   1.000
_cell.length_b   1.000
_cell.length_c   1.000
_cell.angle_alpha   90.00
_cell.angle_beta   90.00
_cell.angle_gamma   90.00
#
_symmetry.space_group_name_H-M   'P 1'
#
loop_
_entity.id
_entity.type
_entity.pdbx_description
1 polymer ?
#
loop_
_entity_poly.entity_id
_entity_poly.type
_entity_poly.pdbx_seq_one_letter_code
_entity_poly.pdbx_strand_id
1 'polypeptide(L)'
;MSNNTEINLNELSADWQFLPTWAQEAPASEKYAGYSGSEGDRPSRSGSRGPGGFGQGNRGEGRPPRRDFPPRREGGPQRGGPSGDFRRDNRGDRGPREGDRFDRRPVRPEPPLLPEVNVVFRPDERGIESLARQLKISARAYPLFQIAQMILEKPERHSITLSVAKGQGGAGVQSLSICALDDSLWLSEKDAAAHALEKHFATFYQEEKTPCDPPKGTYTFVAQCGISGVILGPPNHHDYQNSLHRLHAERFSRMPFETFKMRVKIVKDEAVVKKWLDGLSFKTEYNCLNVAEPLKLPSREEAERHFQQVHAASVVKTVESYTFASGASRLLPCRSLATLLRVRLEDQKRFPLQLATLLSQLLASHGLQFFKREKTITHVCVARPHYLDLEATPVSTGVKRIIEFVNVTPKCTRKLLIDSLAPSLVPPAPVEGAPAEKPQPTPEQSALLADLHWVLHQGHVIEFSNSIMETAKRPLPKPEKVIKAPRPAAAAKDAGYLPAFNLVAGLVY
;
A
#
# COMPACT_ATOMS: atom_id res chain seq x y z
N MET A 1 5.91 -17.71 -15.07
CA MET A 1 5.11 -16.85 -15.96
C MET A 1 5.13 -15.45 -15.36
N SER A 2 6.11 -14.65 -15.75
CA SER A 2 6.36 -13.33 -15.17
C SER A 2 5.58 -12.31 -15.97
N ASN A 3 4.51 -11.77 -15.39
CA ASN A 3 3.72 -10.71 -16.02
C ASN A 3 4.58 -9.44 -16.13
N ASN A 4 5.08 -9.17 -17.33
CA ASN A 4 5.71 -7.90 -17.71
C ASN A 4 4.69 -6.78 -17.53
N THR A 5 4.83 -5.99 -16.47
CA THR A 5 4.01 -4.80 -16.24
C THR A 5 4.86 -3.56 -16.51
N GLU A 6 5.07 -3.28 -17.80
CA GLU A 6 5.63 -2.02 -18.23
C GLU A 6 4.79 -0.86 -17.67
N ILE A 7 5.46 0.13 -17.09
CA ILE A 7 4.84 1.41 -16.76
C ILE A 7 4.58 2.11 -18.09
N ASN A 8 3.42 1.83 -18.66
CA ASN A 8 3.04 2.35 -19.96
C ASN A 8 2.47 3.77 -19.78
N LEU A 9 3.32 4.78 -19.94
CA LEU A 9 2.89 6.18 -20.06
C LEU A 9 2.10 6.43 -21.37
N ASN A 10 2.01 5.43 -22.26
CA ASN A 10 1.37 5.55 -23.57
C ASN A 10 -0.17 5.67 -23.50
N GLU A 11 -0.84 5.34 -22.40
CA GLU A 11 -2.30 5.52 -22.26
C GLU A 11 -2.72 7.01 -22.24
N LEU A 12 -1.76 7.94 -22.13
CA LEU A 12 -1.99 9.40 -22.23
C LEU A 12 -1.36 10.05 -23.47
N SER A 13 -0.76 9.28 -24.39
CA SER A 13 -0.10 9.84 -25.57
C SER A 13 -0.46 9.11 -26.86
N ALA A 14 -1.44 9.64 -27.57
CA ALA A 14 -1.71 9.33 -28.98
C ALA A 14 -0.64 9.94 -29.94
N ASP A 15 0.60 10.15 -29.47
CA ASP A 15 1.61 10.97 -30.15
C ASP A 15 2.83 10.17 -30.64
N TRP A 16 2.80 8.83 -30.57
CA TRP A 16 3.79 7.95 -31.23
C TRP A 16 3.84 8.14 -32.76
N GLN A 17 2.93 8.92 -33.32
CA GLN A 17 2.79 9.18 -34.75
C GLN A 17 3.68 10.32 -35.26
N PHE A 18 4.39 11.05 -34.40
CA PHE A 18 5.09 12.29 -34.76
C PHE A 18 6.58 12.33 -34.41
N LEU A 19 7.23 11.18 -34.24
CA LEU A 19 8.70 11.12 -34.11
C LEU A 19 9.36 10.97 -35.49
N PRO A 20 10.54 11.59 -35.73
CA PRO A 20 11.34 11.30 -36.93
C PRO A 20 11.63 9.80 -37.06
N THR A 21 11.81 9.30 -38.29
CA THR A 21 11.95 7.85 -38.58
C THR A 21 13.07 7.15 -37.78
N TRP A 22 14.15 7.85 -37.44
CA TRP A 22 15.25 7.33 -36.61
C TRP A 22 14.90 7.17 -35.11
N ALA A 23 13.82 7.82 -34.63
CA ALA A 23 13.34 7.76 -33.25
C ALA A 23 12.14 6.81 -33.06
N GLN A 24 11.67 6.18 -34.15
CA GLN A 24 10.60 5.16 -34.13
C GLN A 24 11.14 3.72 -34.12
N GLU A 25 12.45 3.51 -34.27
CA GLU A 25 13.04 2.16 -34.24
C GLU A 25 13.14 1.62 -32.81
N ALA A 26 12.40 0.54 -32.55
CA ALA A 26 12.65 -0.32 -31.39
C ALA A 26 13.95 -1.12 -31.59
N PRO A 27 14.70 -1.48 -30.53
CA PRO A 27 15.85 -2.36 -30.67
C PRO A 27 15.42 -3.70 -31.26
N ALA A 28 16.13 -4.17 -32.29
CA ALA A 28 15.88 -5.44 -32.95
C ALA A 28 15.94 -6.60 -31.94
N SER A 29 14.77 -7.06 -31.50
CA SER A 29 14.60 -8.28 -30.71
C SER A 29 13.49 -9.14 -31.29
N GLU A 30 13.77 -9.76 -32.44
CA GLU A 30 13.06 -10.97 -32.89
C GLU A 30 14.09 -12.01 -33.32
N LYS A 31 14.55 -12.80 -32.36
CA LYS A 31 15.15 -14.11 -32.61
C LYS A 31 14.49 -15.11 -31.69
N TYR A 32 13.21 -15.41 -31.90
CA TYR A 32 12.55 -16.70 -31.64
C TYR A 32 11.14 -16.66 -32.26
N ALA A 33 11.10 -16.44 -33.58
CA ALA A 33 9.91 -16.59 -34.42
C ALA A 33 9.71 -18.07 -34.80
N GLY A 34 9.40 -18.93 -33.83
CA GLY A 34 9.39 -20.38 -34.12
C GLY A 34 8.83 -21.32 -33.06
N TYR A 35 7.79 -20.94 -32.30
CA TYR A 35 7.03 -21.94 -31.56
C TYR A 35 5.55 -21.88 -31.93
N SER A 36 5.11 -22.88 -32.72
CA SER A 36 3.74 -23.11 -33.13
C SER A 36 3.04 -24.03 -32.13
N GLY A 37 1.86 -23.61 -31.66
CA GLY A 37 1.02 -24.40 -30.77
C GLY A 37 -0.44 -24.01 -30.96
N SER A 38 -1.16 -24.87 -31.67
CA SER A 38 -2.58 -24.85 -32.03
C SER A 38 -3.53 -24.44 -30.89
N GLU A 39 -4.46 -23.52 -31.16
CA GLU A 39 -5.73 -23.42 -30.43
C GLU A 39 -6.91 -23.58 -31.39
N GLY A 40 -7.62 -24.69 -31.22
CA GLY A 40 -8.93 -24.96 -31.79
C GLY A 40 -10.02 -24.70 -30.76
N ASP A 41 -11.13 -24.19 -31.29
CA ASP A 41 -12.53 -24.33 -30.87
C ASP A 41 -13.04 -24.08 -29.44
N ARG A 42 -14.06 -23.20 -29.43
CA ARG A 42 -15.12 -22.89 -28.44
C ARG A 42 -15.96 -24.15 -28.09
N PRO A 43 -16.81 -24.23 -27.01
CA PRO A 43 -17.92 -23.27 -26.81
C PRO A 43 -18.63 -23.11 -25.43
N SER A 44 -19.47 -22.05 -25.39
CA SER A 44 -20.80 -21.89 -24.72
C SER A 44 -20.93 -21.88 -23.18
N ARG A 45 -21.63 -20.86 -22.61
CA ARG A 45 -23.09 -20.92 -22.36
C ARG A 45 -23.67 -19.65 -21.69
N SER A 46 -24.83 -19.27 -22.20
CA SER A 46 -25.90 -18.37 -21.72
C SER A 46 -26.22 -18.38 -20.21
N GLY A 47 -26.69 -17.24 -19.68
CA GLY A 47 -27.44 -17.17 -18.42
C GLY A 47 -27.85 -15.76 -17.97
N SER A 48 -29.03 -15.29 -18.41
CA SER A 48 -29.73 -14.07 -18.03
C SER A 48 -29.91 -13.83 -16.51
N ARG A 49 -29.95 -12.55 -16.09
CA ARG A 49 -31.00 -11.92 -15.25
C ARG A 49 -30.61 -10.49 -14.80
N GLY A 50 -31.28 -9.48 -15.36
CA GLY A 50 -31.81 -8.36 -14.55
C GLY A 50 -33.20 -8.76 -14.00
N PRO A 51 -33.97 -7.89 -13.30
CA PRO A 51 -33.87 -6.43 -13.22
C PRO A 51 -34.07 -5.84 -11.80
N GLY A 52 -33.91 -4.51 -11.64
CA GLY A 52 -34.43 -3.78 -10.48
C GLY A 52 -33.84 -2.38 -10.34
N GLY A 53 -34.57 -1.35 -10.78
CA GLY A 53 -34.25 0.06 -10.58
C GLY A 53 -35.17 0.73 -9.57
N PHE A 54 -34.66 1.75 -8.88
CA PHE A 54 -35.31 2.92 -8.24
C PHE A 54 -34.11 3.82 -7.84
N GLY A 55 -34.02 5.14 -8.01
CA GLY A 55 -34.98 6.22 -8.20
C GLY A 55 -34.59 7.37 -7.25
N GLN A 56 -34.29 8.56 -7.79
CA GLN A 56 -34.14 9.90 -7.15
C GLN A 56 -32.95 10.13 -6.18
N GLY A 57 -32.34 11.32 -6.09
CA GLY A 57 -32.73 12.63 -6.63
C GLY A 57 -31.61 13.67 -6.43
N ASN A 58 -31.65 14.69 -7.28
CA ASN A 58 -30.77 15.86 -7.32
C ASN A 58 -31.42 17.03 -6.55
N ARG A 59 -30.59 18.03 -6.17
CA ARG A 59 -30.87 19.42 -5.71
C ARG A 59 -30.66 19.71 -4.23
N GLY A 60 -29.89 20.79 -3.98
CA GLY A 60 -29.85 21.50 -2.71
C GLY A 60 -28.62 22.40 -2.56
N GLU A 61 -28.57 23.50 -3.32
CA GLU A 61 -27.68 24.64 -3.10
C GLU A 61 -27.90 25.29 -1.71
N GLY A 62 -26.85 25.93 -1.17
CA GLY A 62 -27.00 27.07 -0.25
C GLY A 62 -26.58 26.85 1.20
N ARG A 63 -25.33 27.20 1.55
CA ARG A 63 -24.98 27.68 2.90
C ARG A 63 -23.94 28.80 2.83
N PRO A 64 -24.23 30.01 3.35
CA PRO A 64 -23.27 31.11 3.38
C PRO A 64 -22.30 30.98 4.59
N PRO A 65 -21.17 31.72 4.59
CA PRO A 65 -20.11 31.57 5.59
C PRO A 65 -20.43 32.29 6.90
N ARG A 66 -20.07 31.66 8.02
CA ARG A 66 -20.05 32.28 9.36
C ARG A 66 -18.99 33.38 9.39
N ARG A 67 -19.42 34.58 9.77
CA ARG A 67 -18.58 35.76 9.99
C ARG A 67 -18.13 35.84 11.46
N ASP A 68 -16.93 36.38 11.61
CA ASP A 68 -16.13 36.56 12.81
C ASP A 68 -16.81 37.37 13.92
N PHE A 69 -16.52 37.00 15.17
CA PHE A 69 -16.61 37.92 16.32
C PHE A 69 -15.36 37.76 17.20
N PRO A 70 -14.67 38.87 17.48
CA PRO A 70 -14.26 39.17 18.86
C PRO A 70 -14.45 40.68 19.19
N PRO A 71 -13.99 41.18 20.35
CA PRO A 71 -14.49 40.91 21.71
C PRO A 71 -14.87 42.23 22.43
N ARG A 72 -15.54 42.20 23.59
CA ARG A 72 -15.44 43.33 24.53
C ARG A 72 -15.60 42.92 26.00
N ARG A 73 -14.68 43.46 26.78
CA ARG A 73 -14.43 43.32 28.22
C ARG A 73 -15.03 44.52 28.97
N GLU A 74 -15.21 44.33 30.28
CA GLU A 74 -15.22 45.31 31.38
C GLU A 74 -16.49 46.12 31.73
N GLY A 75 -16.85 46.05 33.03
CA GLY A 75 -17.50 47.13 33.80
C GLY A 75 -18.80 46.77 34.56
N GLY A 76 -18.75 46.62 35.89
CA GLY A 76 -19.93 46.50 36.81
C GLY A 76 -20.63 47.87 37.09
N PRO A 77 -21.40 48.11 38.19
CA PRO A 77 -21.70 47.26 39.37
C PRO A 77 -23.17 47.27 39.93
N GLN A 78 -23.47 46.24 40.73
CA GLN A 78 -24.26 46.14 41.99
C GLN A 78 -25.50 47.03 42.33
N ARG A 79 -26.63 46.36 42.64
CA ARG A 79 -27.72 46.64 43.64
C ARG A 79 -28.73 45.48 43.52
N GLY A 80 -29.36 44.84 44.50
CA GLY A 80 -29.46 44.83 45.96
C GLY A 80 -30.42 43.66 46.32
N GLY A 81 -30.27 42.99 47.46
CA GLY A 81 -31.14 41.87 47.91
C GLY A 81 -32.57 42.31 48.35
N PRO A 82 -33.44 41.43 48.91
CA PRO A 82 -33.09 40.33 49.80
C PRO A 82 -33.89 39.00 49.68
N SER A 83 -33.34 38.00 50.37
CA SER A 83 -33.88 36.78 51.00
C SER A 83 -35.36 36.40 50.85
N GLY A 84 -35.59 35.10 50.60
CA GLY A 84 -36.87 34.41 50.75
C GLY A 84 -36.68 32.91 50.73
N ASP A 85 -36.22 32.37 51.86
CA ASP A 85 -36.03 30.94 52.12
C ASP A 85 -37.41 30.31 52.36
N PHE A 86 -37.87 29.43 51.45
CA PHE A 86 -38.94 28.49 51.74
C PHE A 86 -38.62 27.14 51.09
N ARG A 87 -38.04 26.26 51.90
CA ARG A 87 -38.13 24.82 51.69
C ARG A 87 -39.61 24.41 51.69
N ARG A 88 -40.03 23.73 50.62
CA ARG A 88 -41.11 22.75 50.73
C ARG A 88 -40.79 21.56 49.83
N ASP A 89 -40.33 20.51 50.49
CA ASP A 89 -40.46 19.14 50.01
C ASP A 89 -41.93 18.89 49.63
N ASN A 90 -42.20 18.54 48.37
CA ASN A 90 -43.09 17.41 48.12
C ASN A 90 -42.88 16.81 46.74
N ARG A 91 -42.81 15.48 46.73
CA ARG A 91 -42.67 14.57 45.61
C ARG A 91 -43.80 14.73 44.60
N GLY A 92 -43.47 14.52 43.33
CA GLY A 92 -44.46 14.38 42.26
C GLY A 92 -43.82 14.13 40.91
N ASP A 93 -43.45 12.87 40.67
CA ASP A 93 -43.67 12.17 39.41
C ASP A 93 -43.47 12.98 38.10
N ARG A 94 -42.24 12.99 37.58
CA ARG A 94 -42.00 13.11 36.13
C ARG A 94 -40.94 12.10 35.75
N GLY A 95 -41.37 11.03 35.08
CA GLY A 95 -40.50 10.02 34.49
C GLY A 95 -39.41 10.63 33.60
N PRO A 96 -38.33 9.87 33.34
CA PRO A 96 -37.19 10.39 32.60
C PRO A 96 -37.64 10.78 31.20
N ARG A 97 -37.53 12.08 30.89
CA ARG A 97 -37.76 12.60 29.54
C ARG A 97 -36.80 11.90 28.59
N GLU A 98 -37.37 11.20 27.63
CA GLU A 98 -36.73 10.57 26.49
C GLU A 98 -36.13 11.63 25.54
N GLY A 99 -35.15 12.40 26.03
CA GLY A 99 -34.46 13.48 25.30
C GLY A 99 -32.96 13.25 25.12
N ASP A 100 -32.33 12.42 25.95
CA ASP A 100 -30.87 12.22 25.95
C ASP A 100 -30.40 11.04 25.06
N ARG A 101 -31.06 10.81 23.92
CA ARG A 101 -30.61 9.79 22.93
C ARG A 101 -29.83 10.36 21.74
N PHE A 102 -29.43 11.64 21.77
CA PHE A 102 -28.76 12.26 20.62
C PHE A 102 -27.26 12.57 20.75
N ASP A 103 -26.60 12.21 21.86
CA ASP A 103 -25.16 12.44 22.04
C ASP A 103 -24.32 11.17 22.29
N ARG A 104 -24.79 9.99 21.85
CA ARG A 104 -23.89 8.86 21.64
C ARG A 104 -23.25 8.96 20.26
N ARG A 105 -22.40 9.98 20.06
CA ARG A 105 -21.38 9.89 19.01
C ARG A 105 -20.55 8.65 19.36
N PRO A 106 -20.52 7.58 18.53
CA PRO A 106 -19.72 6.42 18.85
C PRO A 106 -18.29 6.89 19.13
N VAL A 107 -17.78 6.56 20.31
CA VAL A 107 -16.40 6.84 20.70
C VAL A 107 -15.54 6.39 19.53
N ARG A 108 -14.86 7.34 18.88
CA ARG A 108 -13.94 6.99 17.79
C ARG A 108 -12.93 6.02 18.41
N PRO A 109 -12.85 4.76 17.94
CA PRO A 109 -11.88 3.83 18.48
C PRO A 109 -10.51 4.50 18.42
N GLU A 110 -9.77 4.49 19.52
CA GLU A 110 -8.39 4.97 19.51
C GLU A 110 -7.65 4.21 18.40
N PRO A 111 -6.87 4.92 17.57
CA PRO A 111 -6.12 4.26 16.50
C PRO A 111 -5.25 3.16 17.12
N PRO A 112 -5.25 1.94 16.56
CA PRO A 112 -4.47 0.85 17.10
C PRO A 112 -2.99 1.24 17.16
N LEU A 113 -2.31 0.90 18.24
CA LEU A 113 -0.87 1.11 18.37
C LEU A 113 -0.18 0.37 17.23
N LEU A 114 0.44 1.13 16.32
CA LEU A 114 1.15 0.57 15.19
C LEU A 114 2.52 0.09 15.66
N PRO A 115 2.99 -1.07 15.19
CA PRO A 115 4.32 -1.54 15.55
C PRO A 115 5.41 -0.60 15.04
N GLU A 116 6.51 -0.48 15.78
CA GLU A 116 7.64 0.39 15.43
C GLU A 116 8.57 -0.32 14.43
N VAL A 117 8.12 -0.38 13.18
CA VAL A 117 8.86 -0.97 12.05
C VAL A 117 9.04 0.07 10.96
N ASN A 118 10.25 0.16 10.43
CA ASN A 118 10.55 1.03 9.31
C ASN A 118 10.00 0.42 8.02
N VAL A 119 9.29 1.24 7.23
CA VAL A 119 8.75 0.84 5.93
C VAL A 119 9.38 1.66 4.84
N VAL A 120 9.90 0.98 3.82
CA VAL A 120 10.46 1.63 2.64
C VAL A 120 9.82 1.09 1.38
N PHE A 121 9.16 1.99 0.65
CA PHE A 121 8.63 1.69 -0.68
C PHE A 121 9.75 1.88 -1.70
N ARG A 122 10.03 0.82 -2.47
CA ARG A 122 11.03 0.83 -3.53
C ARG A 122 10.35 0.63 -4.88
N PRO A 123 10.55 1.55 -5.84
CA PRO A 123 10.05 1.37 -7.19
C PRO A 123 10.77 0.20 -7.88
N ASP A 124 10.09 -0.47 -8.81
CA ASP A 124 10.73 -1.51 -9.62
C ASP A 124 11.79 -0.93 -10.56
N GLU A 125 12.99 -1.52 -10.57
CA GLU A 125 14.15 -1.01 -11.31
C GLU A 125 13.92 -1.02 -12.82
N ARG A 126 13.33 -2.10 -13.34
CA ARG A 126 13.01 -2.23 -14.79
C ARG A 126 11.98 -1.19 -15.22
N GLY A 127 10.97 -0.96 -14.38
CA GLY A 127 9.98 0.09 -14.59
C GLY A 127 10.60 1.48 -14.68
N ILE A 128 11.59 1.79 -13.83
CA ILE A 128 12.29 3.08 -13.83
C ILE A 128 13.19 3.23 -15.05
N GLU A 129 13.91 2.19 -15.44
CA GLU A 129 14.76 2.22 -16.63
C GLU A 129 13.92 2.49 -17.89
N SER A 130 12.76 1.81 -18.02
CA SER A 130 11.81 2.07 -19.11
C SER A 130 11.27 3.50 -19.07
N LEU A 131 10.88 3.98 -17.88
CA LEU A 131 10.41 5.36 -17.70
C LEU A 131 11.50 6.39 -18.04
N ALA A 132 12.75 6.14 -17.65
CA ALA A 132 13.86 7.03 -17.96
C ALA A 132 14.14 7.08 -19.47
N ARG A 133 14.04 5.95 -20.17
CA ARG A 133 14.13 5.90 -21.64
C ARG A 133 12.98 6.68 -22.29
N GLN A 134 11.74 6.50 -21.83
CA GLN A 134 10.58 7.24 -22.33
C GLN A 134 10.71 8.75 -22.10
N LEU A 135 11.22 9.19 -20.94
CA LEU A 135 11.49 10.60 -20.67
C LEU A 135 12.56 11.16 -21.60
N LYS A 136 13.59 10.37 -21.92
CA LYS A 136 14.62 10.74 -22.89
C LYS A 136 14.08 10.91 -24.30
N ILE A 137 13.24 9.99 -24.77
CA ILE A 137 12.69 10.05 -26.13
C ILE A 137 11.65 11.16 -26.28
N SER A 138 10.78 11.32 -25.28
CA SER A 138 9.70 12.32 -25.34
C SER A 138 10.17 13.74 -25.05
N ALA A 139 11.29 13.91 -24.33
CA ALA A 139 11.80 15.19 -23.81
C ALA A 139 10.76 15.99 -23.00
N ARG A 140 9.75 15.31 -22.44
CA ARG A 140 8.67 15.91 -21.65
C ARG A 140 9.07 16.04 -20.19
N ALA A 141 8.63 17.13 -19.57
CA ALA A 141 8.82 17.43 -18.15
C ALA A 141 7.64 16.92 -17.31
N TYR A 142 7.91 16.01 -16.39
CA TYR A 142 6.89 15.46 -15.48
C TYR A 142 7.15 15.87 -14.03
N PRO A 143 6.10 16.24 -13.27
CA PRO A 143 6.22 16.42 -11.82
C PRO A 143 6.68 15.12 -11.15
N LEU A 144 7.73 15.20 -10.32
CA LEU A 144 8.30 14.03 -9.64
C LEU A 144 7.27 13.32 -8.75
N PHE A 145 6.42 14.10 -8.08
CA PHE A 145 5.36 13.57 -7.20
C PHE A 145 4.28 12.83 -7.99
N GLN A 146 4.00 13.25 -9.22
CA GLN A 146 3.03 12.56 -10.09
C GLN A 146 3.57 11.18 -10.51
N ILE A 147 4.86 11.09 -10.87
CA ILE A 147 5.52 9.81 -11.17
C ILE A 147 5.46 8.89 -9.93
N ALA A 148 5.74 9.43 -8.74
CA ALA A 148 5.68 8.66 -7.50
C ALA A 148 4.26 8.13 -7.21
N GLN A 149 3.22 8.96 -7.40
CA GLN A 149 1.82 8.55 -7.24
C GLN A 149 1.45 7.43 -8.22
N MET A 150 1.84 7.53 -9.49
CA MET A 150 1.59 6.52 -10.52
C MET A 150 2.22 5.15 -10.17
N ILE A 151 3.36 5.14 -9.47
CA ILE A 151 4.00 3.92 -8.98
C ILE A 151 3.25 3.33 -7.77
N LEU A 152 2.72 4.18 -6.89
CA LEU A 152 1.95 3.75 -5.71
C LEU A 152 0.53 3.28 -6.02
N GLU A 153 -0.02 3.64 -7.18
CA GLU A 153 -1.34 3.19 -7.63
C GLU A 153 -1.42 1.67 -7.80
N LYS A 154 -0.41 1.06 -8.44
CA LYS A 154 -0.35 -0.38 -8.67
C LYS A 154 0.69 -1.04 -7.75
N PRO A 155 0.32 -2.07 -6.98
CA PRO A 155 1.23 -2.76 -6.05
C PRO A 155 2.33 -3.55 -6.77
N GLU A 156 2.16 -3.82 -8.06
CA GLU A 156 3.11 -4.53 -8.92
C GLU A 156 4.32 -3.66 -9.31
N ARG A 157 4.16 -2.33 -9.23
CA ARG A 157 5.19 -1.35 -9.63
C ARG A 157 6.17 -1.00 -8.51
N HIS A 158 5.95 -1.52 -7.31
CA HIS A 158 6.81 -1.25 -6.16
C HIS A 158 6.94 -2.47 -5.25
N SER A 159 8.14 -2.67 -4.74
CA SER A 159 8.43 -3.57 -3.62
C SER A 159 8.38 -2.80 -2.30
N ILE A 160 8.19 -3.53 -1.20
CA ILE A 160 8.16 -2.95 0.15
C ILE A 160 9.23 -3.64 0.97
N THR A 161 10.15 -2.85 1.52
CA THR A 161 11.13 -3.34 2.49
C THR A 161 10.70 -2.92 3.89
N LEU A 162 10.57 -3.91 4.77
CA LEU A 162 10.42 -3.71 6.20
C LEU A 162 11.77 -3.90 6.88
N SER A 163 12.10 -3.01 7.83
CA SER A 163 13.28 -3.18 8.68
C SER A 163 12.99 -2.82 10.13
N VAL A 164 13.71 -3.46 11.04
CA VAL A 164 13.60 -3.20 12.48
C VAL A 164 13.95 -1.74 12.77
N ALA A 165 13.08 -1.04 13.52
CA ALA A 165 13.41 0.28 14.03
C ALA A 165 14.42 0.15 15.17
N LYS A 166 15.57 0.84 15.03
CA LYS A 166 16.59 0.93 16.08
C LYS A 166 16.26 2.12 16.98
N GLY A 167 16.03 1.86 18.27
CA GLY A 167 15.80 2.91 19.25
C GLY A 167 17.07 3.70 19.59
N GLN A 168 16.98 4.67 20.50
CA GLN A 168 18.11 5.54 20.90
C GLN A 168 19.30 4.82 21.57
N GLY A 169 19.26 3.49 21.73
CA GLY A 169 20.34 2.66 22.28
C GLY A 169 20.86 1.58 21.34
N GLY A 170 20.50 1.59 20.05
CA GLY A 170 20.95 0.60 19.07
C GLY A 170 20.29 -0.79 19.17
N ALA A 171 19.61 -1.10 20.27
CA ALA A 171 18.72 -2.24 20.37
C ALA A 171 17.48 -2.05 19.50
N GLY A 172 17.11 -3.07 18.73
CA GLY A 172 15.88 -3.08 17.95
C GLY A 172 14.65 -3.07 18.85
N VAL A 173 13.72 -2.15 18.62
CA VAL A 173 12.50 -2.03 19.45
C VAL A 173 11.52 -3.17 19.16
N GLN A 174 11.57 -3.72 17.94
CA GLN A 174 10.66 -4.75 17.47
C GLN A 174 11.43 -5.86 16.75
N SER A 175 11.15 -7.13 17.06
CA SER A 175 11.67 -8.27 16.29
C SER A 175 10.87 -8.47 14.99
N LEU A 176 11.55 -8.92 13.94
CA LEU A 176 10.93 -9.42 12.71
C LEU A 176 11.37 -10.86 12.49
N SER A 177 10.41 -11.75 12.31
CA SER A 177 10.65 -13.19 12.14
C SER A 177 9.94 -13.69 10.89
N ILE A 178 10.63 -14.52 10.10
CA ILE A 178 10.13 -15.10 8.85
C ILE A 178 9.94 -16.59 9.05
N CYS A 179 8.84 -17.13 8.53
CA CYS A 179 8.65 -18.56 8.37
C CYS A 179 9.34 -19.03 7.08
N ALA A 180 10.31 -19.94 7.19
CA ALA A 180 11.12 -20.41 6.07
C ALA A 180 10.36 -21.31 5.07
N LEU A 181 9.13 -21.73 5.39
CA LEU A 181 8.32 -22.60 4.52
C LEU A 181 7.48 -21.81 3.51
N ASP A 182 6.99 -20.63 3.90
CA ASP A 182 6.04 -19.83 3.11
C ASP A 182 6.46 -18.36 2.95
N ASP A 183 7.65 -18.01 3.44
CA ASP A 183 8.21 -16.65 3.46
C ASP A 183 7.29 -15.60 4.13
N SER A 184 6.40 -16.04 5.04
CA SER A 184 5.52 -15.14 5.77
C SER A 184 6.25 -14.39 6.89
N LEU A 185 5.95 -13.09 7.06
CA LEU A 185 6.59 -12.21 8.04
C LEU A 185 5.72 -11.94 9.27
N TRP A 186 6.34 -12.00 10.44
CA TRP A 186 5.73 -11.90 11.77
C TRP A 186 6.53 -10.97 12.68
N LEU A 187 5.87 -10.44 13.72
CA LEU A 187 6.50 -9.58 14.74
C LEU A 187 7.11 -10.37 15.92
N SER A 188 6.75 -11.65 16.03
CA SER A 188 7.11 -12.53 17.14
C SER A 188 7.40 -13.93 16.59
N GLU A 189 8.45 -14.56 17.10
CA GLU A 189 8.81 -15.94 16.77
C GLU A 189 7.70 -16.92 17.14
N LYS A 190 6.99 -16.66 18.25
CA LYS A 190 5.88 -17.50 18.72
C LYS A 190 4.70 -17.50 17.74
N ASP A 191 4.37 -16.32 17.20
CA ASP A 191 3.27 -16.18 16.24
C ASP A 191 3.64 -16.83 14.90
N ALA A 192 4.90 -16.68 14.47
CA ALA A 192 5.42 -17.35 13.28
C ALA A 192 5.38 -18.87 13.43
N ALA A 193 5.79 -19.40 14.58
CA ALA A 193 5.75 -20.83 14.87
C ALA A 193 4.30 -21.36 14.91
N ALA A 194 3.39 -20.63 15.55
CA ALA A 194 1.97 -20.99 15.56
C ALA A 194 1.38 -21.03 14.14
N HIS A 195 1.74 -20.07 13.29
CA HIS A 195 1.30 -20.07 11.89
C HIS A 195 1.86 -21.23 11.10
N ALA A 196 3.17 -21.50 11.23
CA ALA A 196 3.82 -22.60 10.56
C ALA A 196 3.17 -23.93 10.95
N LEU A 197 2.86 -24.11 12.23
CA LEU A 197 2.18 -25.30 12.72
C LEU A 197 0.74 -25.43 12.19
N GLU A 198 -0.02 -24.33 12.15
CA GLU A 198 -1.40 -24.35 11.68
C GLU A 198 -1.50 -24.65 10.18
N LYS A 199 -0.65 -24.02 9.35
CA LYS A 199 -0.71 -24.16 7.90
C LYS A 199 0.06 -25.34 7.34
N HIS A 200 1.18 -25.68 7.96
CA HIS A 200 2.07 -26.76 7.52
C HIS A 200 2.05 -27.94 8.49
N PHE A 201 0.92 -28.15 9.18
CA PHE A 201 0.75 -29.24 10.14
C PHE A 201 1.17 -30.60 9.57
N ALA A 202 0.68 -30.91 8.36
CA ALA A 202 0.94 -32.17 7.66
C ALA A 202 2.42 -32.39 7.31
N THR A 203 3.25 -31.36 7.35
CA THR A 203 4.70 -31.46 7.13
C THR A 203 5.44 -32.00 8.36
N PHE A 204 4.87 -31.82 9.56
CA PHE A 204 5.50 -32.17 10.83
C PHE A 204 4.74 -33.24 11.61
N TYR A 205 3.43 -33.36 11.42
CA TYR A 205 2.58 -34.26 12.18
C TYR A 205 1.55 -34.94 11.28
N GLN A 206 1.29 -36.21 11.58
CA GLN A 206 0.19 -36.96 10.99
C GLN A 206 -0.80 -37.35 12.07
N GLU A 207 -2.09 -37.04 11.87
CA GLU A 207 -3.16 -37.48 12.76
C GLU A 207 -3.48 -38.95 12.50
N GLU A 208 -3.30 -39.80 13.51
CA GLU A 208 -3.69 -41.20 13.52
C GLU A 208 -4.83 -41.38 14.51
N LYS A 209 -6.00 -41.80 14.02
CA LYS A 209 -7.14 -42.12 14.89
C LYS A 209 -7.10 -43.60 15.23
N THR A 210 -6.57 -43.91 16.41
CA THR A 210 -6.42 -45.29 16.86
C THR A 210 -7.71 -45.72 17.58
N PRO A 211 -8.36 -46.82 17.13
CA PRO A 211 -9.48 -47.41 17.85
C PRO A 211 -9.02 -47.85 19.24
N CYS A 212 -9.66 -47.33 20.28
CA CYS A 212 -9.41 -47.67 21.67
C CYS A 212 -10.59 -48.46 22.23
N ASP A 213 -10.29 -49.32 23.20
CA ASP A 213 -11.32 -50.10 23.87
C ASP A 213 -12.38 -49.19 24.52
N PRO A 214 -13.68 -49.49 24.31
CA PRO A 214 -14.76 -48.73 24.91
C PRO A 214 -14.59 -48.62 26.43
N PRO A 215 -14.85 -47.45 27.05
CA PRO A 215 -14.69 -47.29 28.49
C PRO A 215 -15.57 -48.31 29.25
N LYS A 216 -14.96 -49.05 30.18
CA LYS A 216 -15.67 -50.03 31.03
C LYS A 216 -16.78 -49.32 31.83
N GLY A 217 -18.02 -49.56 31.43
CA GLY A 217 -19.21 -49.07 32.14
C GLY A 217 -20.49 -49.50 31.44
N THR A 218 -21.47 -49.96 32.22
CA THR A 218 -22.82 -50.26 31.70
C THR A 218 -23.60 -48.95 31.63
N TYR A 219 -23.63 -48.31 30.47
CA TYR A 219 -24.36 -47.06 30.26
C TYR A 219 -25.76 -47.36 29.73
N THR A 220 -26.79 -47.02 30.50
CA THR A 220 -28.21 -47.29 30.15
C THR A 220 -28.97 -46.04 29.68
N PHE A 221 -28.38 -44.86 29.85
CA PHE A 221 -28.99 -43.59 29.45
C PHE A 221 -27.93 -42.52 29.15
N VAL A 222 -28.23 -41.66 28.18
CA VAL A 222 -27.35 -40.55 27.78
C VAL A 222 -28.15 -39.25 27.75
N ALA A 223 -27.53 -38.15 28.16
CA ALA A 223 -28.11 -36.83 27.99
C ALA A 223 -27.90 -36.35 26.55
N GLN A 224 -28.96 -35.83 25.94
CA GLN A 224 -28.94 -35.24 24.61
C GLN A 224 -29.50 -33.82 24.68
N CYS A 225 -28.87 -32.90 23.97
CA CYS A 225 -29.39 -31.54 23.86
C CYS A 225 -30.71 -31.57 23.07
N GLY A 226 -31.81 -31.10 23.67
CA GLY A 226 -33.12 -31.06 23.02
C GLY A 226 -33.25 -30.03 21.88
N ILE A 227 -32.23 -29.18 21.68
CA ILE A 227 -32.18 -28.18 20.60
C ILE A 227 -31.27 -28.62 19.46
N SER A 228 -30.02 -29.00 19.77
CA SER A 228 -29.03 -29.36 18.73
C SER A 228 -29.01 -30.85 18.38
N GLY A 229 -29.62 -31.71 19.19
CA GLY A 229 -29.54 -33.16 19.04
C GLY A 229 -28.14 -33.74 19.35
N VAL A 230 -27.19 -32.92 19.81
CA VAL A 230 -25.84 -33.38 20.17
C VAL A 230 -25.90 -34.20 21.46
N ILE A 231 -25.21 -35.34 21.47
CA ILE A 231 -25.14 -36.26 22.60
C ILE A 231 -24.03 -35.78 23.55
N LEU A 232 -24.38 -35.52 24.81
CA LEU A 232 -23.47 -34.94 25.82
C LEU A 232 -22.80 -36.00 26.70
N GLY A 233 -23.32 -37.22 26.69
CA GLY A 233 -22.90 -38.29 27.58
C GLY A 233 -23.84 -38.51 28.77
N PRO A 234 -23.65 -39.60 29.53
CA PRO A 234 -24.42 -39.90 30.74
C PRO A 234 -24.18 -38.83 31.80
N PRO A 235 -25.22 -38.40 32.54
CA PRO A 235 -25.06 -37.43 33.64
C PRO A 235 -24.02 -37.81 34.70
N ASN A 236 -23.73 -39.11 34.86
CA ASN A 236 -22.78 -39.65 35.82
C ASN A 236 -21.33 -39.76 35.28
N HIS A 237 -21.10 -39.38 34.02
CA HIS A 237 -19.78 -39.43 33.40
C HIS A 237 -18.99 -38.14 33.68
N HIS A 238 -17.68 -38.25 33.93
CA HIS A 238 -16.84 -37.11 34.31
C HIS A 238 -16.78 -36.02 33.22
N ASP A 239 -16.80 -36.40 31.93
CA ASP A 239 -16.81 -35.44 30.82
C ASP A 239 -18.17 -34.81 30.52
N TYR A 240 -19.25 -35.21 31.21
CA TYR A 240 -20.58 -34.65 30.98
C TYR A 240 -20.63 -33.14 31.19
N GLN A 241 -20.07 -32.65 32.31
CA GLN A 241 -20.06 -31.21 32.62
C GLN A 241 -19.24 -30.42 31.59
N ASN A 242 -18.06 -30.94 31.22
CA ASN A 242 -17.18 -30.32 30.22
C ASN A 242 -17.87 -30.25 28.85
N SER A 243 -18.51 -31.34 28.43
CA SER A 243 -19.26 -31.42 27.17
C SER A 243 -20.44 -30.43 27.15
N LEU A 244 -21.10 -30.23 28.28
CA LEU A 244 -22.24 -29.32 28.43
C LEU A 244 -21.81 -27.85 28.34
N HIS A 245 -20.73 -27.47 29.03
CA HIS A 245 -20.15 -26.14 28.95
C HIS A 245 -19.58 -25.83 27.56
N ARG A 246 -18.88 -26.78 26.94
CA ARG A 246 -18.33 -26.63 25.59
C ARG A 246 -19.44 -26.43 24.55
N LEU A 247 -20.48 -27.25 24.57
CA LEU A 247 -21.60 -27.14 23.62
C LEU A 247 -22.34 -25.80 23.78
N HIS A 248 -22.47 -25.30 25.01
CA HIS A 248 -23.03 -23.99 25.29
C HIS A 248 -22.17 -22.87 24.70
N ALA A 249 -20.86 -22.89 24.96
CA ALA A 249 -19.93 -21.86 24.46
C ALA A 249 -19.87 -21.82 22.92
N GLU A 250 -19.84 -22.97 22.25
CA GLU A 250 -19.73 -23.06 20.79
C GLU A 250 -21.02 -22.67 20.06
N ARG A 251 -22.19 -23.16 20.52
CA ARG A 251 -23.45 -23.05 19.76
C ARG A 251 -24.52 -22.19 20.41
N PHE A 252 -24.47 -22.00 21.72
CA PHE A 252 -25.57 -21.38 22.49
C PHE A 252 -25.11 -20.24 23.42
N SER A 253 -23.98 -19.60 23.10
CA SER A 253 -23.38 -18.52 23.90
C SER A 253 -24.30 -17.31 24.11
N ARG A 254 -25.33 -17.14 23.27
CA ARG A 254 -26.34 -16.08 23.39
C ARG A 254 -27.49 -16.41 24.36
N MET A 255 -27.58 -17.65 24.85
CA MET A 255 -28.62 -18.10 25.79
C MET A 255 -28.03 -18.20 27.21
N PRO A 256 -28.76 -17.83 28.27
CA PRO A 256 -28.30 -18.11 29.64
C PRO A 256 -28.11 -19.62 29.88
N PHE A 257 -27.03 -19.99 30.58
CA PHE A 257 -26.63 -21.38 30.78
C PHE A 257 -27.71 -22.23 31.49
N GLU A 258 -28.41 -21.66 32.48
CA GLU A 258 -29.50 -22.34 33.18
C GLU A 258 -30.66 -22.70 32.24
N THR A 259 -31.02 -21.80 31.33
CA THR A 259 -32.06 -22.04 30.32
C THR A 259 -31.65 -23.14 29.35
N PHE A 260 -30.36 -23.23 29.02
CA PHE A 260 -29.82 -24.30 28.19
C PHE A 260 -29.84 -25.65 28.91
N LYS A 261 -29.47 -25.67 30.20
CA LYS A 261 -29.47 -26.88 31.04
C LYS A 261 -30.86 -27.49 31.16
N MET A 262 -31.91 -26.67 31.31
CA MET A 262 -33.30 -27.16 31.34
C MET A 262 -33.77 -27.81 30.02
N ARG A 263 -33.09 -27.56 28.90
CA ARG A 263 -33.43 -28.11 27.58
C ARG A 263 -32.68 -29.41 27.25
N VAL A 264 -31.83 -29.88 28.15
CA VAL A 264 -31.16 -31.18 28.03
C VAL A 264 -32.14 -32.29 28.44
N LYS A 265 -32.34 -33.28 27.57
CA LYS A 265 -33.23 -34.42 27.82
C LYS A 265 -32.41 -35.69 28.04
N ILE A 266 -32.86 -36.53 28.96
CA ILE A 266 -32.26 -37.85 29.16
C ILE A 266 -32.92 -38.82 28.19
N VAL A 267 -32.13 -39.43 27.31
CA VAL A 267 -32.58 -40.38 26.30
C VAL A 267 -32.07 -41.77 26.69
N LYS A 268 -33.02 -42.71 26.80
CA LYS A 268 -32.77 -44.13 27.16
C LYS A 268 -32.85 -45.03 25.92
N ASP A 269 -32.29 -44.56 24.81
CA ASP A 269 -32.27 -45.28 23.54
C ASP A 269 -30.90 -45.94 23.36
N GLU A 270 -30.88 -47.26 23.20
CA GLU A 270 -29.67 -48.06 23.01
C GLU A 270 -28.88 -47.64 21.76
N ALA A 271 -29.56 -47.14 20.71
CA ALA A 271 -28.89 -46.65 19.50
C ALA A 271 -28.13 -45.35 19.76
N VAL A 272 -28.63 -44.48 20.65
CA VAL A 272 -27.98 -43.22 21.03
C VAL A 272 -26.83 -43.48 21.99
N VAL A 273 -26.98 -44.44 22.90
CA VAL A 273 -25.90 -44.92 23.78
C VAL A 273 -24.73 -45.47 22.96
N LYS A 274 -25.00 -46.33 21.96
CA LYS A 274 -23.97 -46.88 21.08
C LYS A 274 -23.26 -45.79 20.28
N LYS A 275 -23.99 -44.83 19.70
CA LYS A 275 -23.39 -43.69 18.99
C LYS A 275 -22.46 -42.85 19.88
N TRP A 276 -22.78 -42.70 21.15
CA TRP A 276 -21.91 -42.00 22.11
C TRP A 276 -20.68 -42.83 22.48
N LEU A 277 -20.85 -44.14 22.70
CA LEU A 277 -19.74 -45.08 22.95
C LEU A 277 -18.78 -45.16 21.76
N ASP A 278 -19.31 -45.24 20.54
CA ASP A 278 -18.55 -45.20 19.28
C ASP A 278 -17.86 -43.85 19.09
N GLY A 279 -18.41 -42.77 19.64
CA GLY A 279 -17.75 -41.46 19.64
C GLY A 279 -16.55 -41.35 20.59
N LEU A 280 -16.51 -42.20 21.62
CA LEU A 280 -15.44 -42.28 22.61
C LEU A 280 -14.38 -43.35 22.28
N SER A 281 -14.63 -44.20 21.30
CA SER A 281 -13.72 -45.30 20.93
C SER A 281 -12.57 -44.86 20.03
N PHE A 282 -12.42 -43.57 19.74
CA PHE A 282 -11.30 -43.05 18.96
C PHE A 282 -10.43 -42.15 19.84
N LYS A 283 -9.16 -42.52 20.00
CA LYS A 283 -8.14 -41.56 20.46
C LYS A 283 -7.39 -41.04 19.24
N THR A 284 -7.20 -39.72 19.19
CA THR A 284 -6.36 -39.09 18.18
C THR A 284 -4.95 -39.02 18.73
N GLU A 285 -4.03 -39.76 18.13
CA GLU A 285 -2.61 -39.68 18.39
C GLU A 285 -1.93 -38.94 17.22
N TYR A 286 -0.90 -38.17 17.51
CA TYR A 286 -0.16 -37.38 16.54
C TYR A 286 1.23 -37.98 16.36
N ASN A 287 1.48 -38.54 15.18
CA ASN A 287 2.78 -39.09 14.83
C ASN A 287 3.70 -37.95 14.38
N CYS A 288 4.87 -37.82 15.01
CA CYS A 288 5.86 -36.82 14.63
C CYS A 288 6.61 -37.27 13.36
N LEU A 289 6.59 -36.43 12.35
CA LEU A 289 7.33 -36.59 11.10
C LEU A 289 8.61 -35.74 11.17
N ASN A 290 9.68 -36.19 10.49
CA ASN A 290 10.97 -35.48 10.41
C ASN A 290 11.69 -35.29 11.77
N VAL A 291 11.57 -36.27 12.67
CA VAL A 291 12.32 -36.34 13.93
C VAL A 291 13.26 -37.56 13.90
N ALA A 292 14.43 -37.46 14.53
CA ALA A 292 15.42 -38.55 14.59
C ALA A 292 14.90 -39.77 15.38
N GLU A 293 14.01 -39.55 16.35
CA GLU A 293 13.32 -40.60 17.10
C GLU A 293 11.81 -40.51 16.84
N PRO A 294 11.15 -41.63 16.47
CA PRO A 294 9.72 -41.65 16.21
C PRO A 294 8.95 -41.44 17.53
N LEU A 295 8.31 -40.28 17.66
CA LEU A 295 7.53 -39.90 18.83
C LEU A 295 6.03 -39.81 18.48
N LYS A 296 5.18 -40.41 19.31
CA LYS A 296 3.72 -40.27 19.25
C LYS A 296 3.27 -39.35 20.37
N LEU A 297 2.47 -38.35 20.04
CA LEU A 297 1.95 -37.38 20.99
C LEU A 297 0.43 -37.59 21.19
N PRO A 298 -0.06 -37.68 22.43
CA PRO A 298 -1.46 -37.98 22.74
C PRO A 298 -2.41 -36.79 22.59
N SER A 299 -1.88 -35.57 22.44
CA SER A 299 -2.71 -34.35 22.34
C SER A 299 -2.12 -33.32 21.39
N ARG A 300 -2.98 -32.45 20.85
CA ARG A 300 -2.57 -31.35 19.99
C ARG A 300 -1.63 -30.39 20.74
N GLU A 301 -1.93 -30.09 22.01
CA GLU A 301 -1.12 -29.20 22.85
C GLU A 301 0.32 -29.71 23.03
N GLU A 302 0.50 -31.02 23.19
CA GLU A 302 1.82 -31.63 23.26
C GLU A 302 2.56 -31.56 21.92
N ALA A 303 1.84 -31.71 20.80
CA ALA A 303 2.40 -31.46 19.46
C ALA A 303 2.84 -30.01 19.27
N GLU A 304 2.09 -29.02 19.78
CA GLU A 304 2.51 -27.62 19.71
C GLU A 304 3.77 -27.35 20.54
N ARG A 305 3.87 -27.93 21.75
CA ARG A 305 5.05 -27.82 22.61
C ARG A 305 6.27 -28.49 21.96
N HIS A 306 6.11 -29.68 21.43
CA HIS A 306 7.17 -30.39 20.73
C HIS A 306 7.62 -29.60 19.49
N PHE A 307 6.69 -29.06 18.71
CA PHE A 307 7.02 -28.20 17.57
C PHE A 307 7.85 -26.98 17.99
N GLN A 308 7.43 -26.29 19.06
CA GLN A 308 8.16 -25.13 19.59
C GLN A 308 9.58 -25.46 20.06
N GLN A 309 9.79 -26.65 20.62
CA GLN A 309 11.10 -27.05 21.16
C GLN A 309 12.05 -27.57 20.07
N VAL A 310 11.53 -28.35 19.11
CA VAL A 310 12.35 -29.12 18.17
C VAL A 310 12.41 -28.48 16.79
N HIS A 311 11.29 -27.95 16.29
CA HIS A 311 11.18 -27.50 14.90
C HIS A 311 11.13 -25.97 14.75
N ALA A 312 10.69 -25.22 15.76
CA ALA A 312 10.53 -23.77 15.62
C ALA A 312 11.84 -23.05 15.30
N ALA A 313 12.97 -23.45 15.90
CA ALA A 313 14.27 -22.84 15.63
C ALA A 313 14.79 -23.08 14.20
N SER A 314 14.36 -24.16 13.53
CA SER A 314 14.76 -24.44 12.14
C SER A 314 13.81 -23.80 11.13
N VAL A 315 12.54 -23.64 11.49
CA VAL A 315 11.48 -23.10 10.62
C VAL A 315 11.39 -21.57 10.71
N VAL A 316 11.60 -20.99 11.89
CA VAL A 316 11.48 -19.55 12.14
C VAL A 316 12.86 -18.92 12.16
N LYS A 317 13.07 -17.90 11.34
CA LYS A 317 14.32 -17.14 11.27
C LYS A 317 14.07 -15.68 11.61
N THR A 318 14.80 -15.16 12.58
CA THR A 318 14.75 -13.73 12.94
C THR A 318 15.66 -12.92 12.03
N VAL A 319 15.15 -11.82 11.47
CA VAL A 319 15.79 -11.04 10.41
C VAL A 319 15.69 -9.54 10.69
N GLU A 320 16.74 -8.77 10.37
CA GLU A 320 16.72 -7.31 10.57
C GLU A 320 15.93 -6.55 9.49
N SER A 321 15.90 -7.08 8.27
CA SER A 321 15.17 -6.51 7.15
C SER A 321 14.63 -7.57 6.19
N TYR A 322 13.40 -7.39 5.73
CA TYR A 322 12.78 -8.25 4.74
C TYR A 322 12.16 -7.42 3.61
N THR A 323 12.35 -7.85 2.36
CA THR A 323 11.79 -7.19 1.19
C THR A 323 10.73 -8.07 0.55
N PHE A 324 9.49 -7.59 0.53
CA PHE A 324 8.41 -8.22 -0.21
C PHE A 324 8.60 -7.98 -1.70
N ALA A 325 8.46 -9.05 -2.48
CA ALA A 325 8.24 -8.93 -3.92
C ALA A 325 6.99 -8.08 -4.21
N SER A 326 6.98 -7.41 -5.36
CA SER A 326 5.88 -6.55 -5.77
C SER A 326 4.55 -7.31 -5.72
N GLY A 327 3.54 -6.74 -5.06
CA GLY A 327 2.23 -7.37 -4.85
C GLY A 327 2.13 -8.37 -3.69
N ALA A 328 3.23 -8.98 -3.23
CA ALA A 328 3.20 -10.01 -2.18
C ALA A 328 2.76 -9.48 -0.80
N SER A 329 2.97 -8.20 -0.54
CA SER A 329 2.58 -7.53 0.73
C SER A 329 1.08 -7.57 1.03
N ARG A 330 0.22 -7.88 0.05
CA ARG A 330 -1.23 -8.03 0.24
C ARG A 330 -1.62 -9.32 0.95
N LEU A 331 -0.77 -10.34 0.88
CA LEU A 331 -1.03 -11.67 1.42
C LEU A 331 -0.51 -11.85 2.85
N LEU A 332 -0.14 -10.76 3.53
CA LEU A 332 0.39 -10.79 4.88
C LEU A 332 -0.61 -11.41 5.87
N PRO A 333 -0.23 -12.51 6.54
CA PRO A 333 -1.10 -13.15 7.54
C PRO A 333 -1.16 -12.34 8.85
N CYS A 334 -0.08 -11.60 9.18
CA CYS A 334 -0.02 -10.78 10.38
C CYS A 334 -0.86 -9.49 10.25
N ARG A 335 -1.96 -9.38 11.01
CA ARG A 335 -2.92 -8.26 10.93
C ARG A 335 -2.33 -6.89 11.33
N SER A 336 -1.42 -6.86 12.30
CA SER A 336 -0.78 -5.63 12.75
C SER A 336 0.16 -5.06 11.68
N LEU A 337 0.98 -5.92 11.05
CA LEU A 337 1.82 -5.54 9.91
C LEU A 337 0.98 -5.11 8.70
N ALA A 338 -0.11 -5.84 8.39
CA ALA A 338 -1.01 -5.47 7.31
C ALA A 338 -1.66 -4.09 7.54
N THR A 339 -2.08 -3.80 8.77
CA THR A 339 -2.61 -2.48 9.15
C THR A 339 -1.56 -1.38 9.00
N LEU A 340 -0.33 -1.64 9.50
CA LEU A 340 0.78 -0.71 9.37
C LEU A 340 1.09 -0.38 7.91
N LEU A 341 1.21 -1.39 7.05
CA LEU A 341 1.48 -1.17 5.63
C LEU A 341 0.39 -0.35 4.94
N ARG A 342 -0.88 -0.58 5.28
CA ARG A 342 -2.00 0.21 4.74
C ARG A 342 -1.88 1.68 5.14
N VAL A 343 -1.65 1.96 6.43
CA VAL A 343 -1.48 3.34 6.92
C VAL A 343 -0.29 4.02 6.23
N ARG A 344 0.86 3.35 6.15
CA ARG A 344 2.06 3.91 5.51
C ARG A 344 1.88 4.11 4.01
N LEU A 345 1.15 3.22 3.33
CA LEU A 345 0.81 3.38 1.92
C LEU A 345 -0.13 4.57 1.71
N GLU A 346 -1.11 4.79 2.58
CA GLU A 346 -1.99 5.96 2.54
C GLU A 346 -1.21 7.27 2.76
N ASP A 347 -0.26 7.28 3.70
CA ASP A 347 0.61 8.45 3.93
C ASP A 347 1.44 8.77 2.69
N GLN A 348 2.04 7.77 2.05
CA GLN A 348 2.79 7.96 0.80
C GLN A 348 1.90 8.38 -0.37
N LYS A 349 0.66 7.89 -0.45
CA LYS A 349 -0.30 8.35 -1.48
C LYS A 349 -0.66 9.82 -1.31
N ARG A 350 -0.79 10.29 -0.06
CA ARG A 350 -1.04 11.71 0.23
C ARG A 350 0.18 12.57 -0.08
N PHE A 351 1.36 12.15 0.37
CA PHE A 351 2.60 12.89 0.18
C PHE A 351 3.79 11.94 0.00
N PRO A 352 4.17 11.60 -1.25
CA PRO A 352 5.16 10.57 -1.55
C PRO A 352 6.61 11.06 -1.38
N LEU A 353 6.96 11.65 -0.23
CA LEU A 353 8.29 12.24 -0.03
C LEU A 353 9.41 11.20 -0.06
N GLN A 354 9.17 10.06 0.59
CA GLN A 354 10.16 8.99 0.68
C GLN A 354 10.46 8.42 -0.70
N LEU A 355 9.40 8.08 -1.44
CA LEU A 355 9.51 7.54 -2.79
C LEU A 355 10.10 8.58 -3.76
N ALA A 356 9.68 9.85 -3.67
CA ALA A 356 10.22 10.92 -4.50
C ALA A 356 11.74 11.13 -4.27
N THR A 357 12.19 11.06 -3.02
CA THR A 357 13.63 11.18 -2.70
C THR A 357 14.43 10.05 -3.36
N LEU A 358 13.95 8.82 -3.26
CA LEU A 358 14.59 7.67 -3.88
C LEU A 358 14.53 7.75 -5.42
N LEU A 359 13.38 8.09 -6.00
CA LEU A 359 13.23 8.31 -7.44
C LEU A 359 14.15 9.39 -7.96
N SER A 360 14.41 10.45 -7.19
CA SER A 360 15.32 11.51 -7.61
C SER A 360 16.74 10.99 -7.82
N GLN A 361 17.20 10.07 -6.98
CA GLN A 361 18.51 9.45 -7.09
C GLN A 361 18.57 8.49 -8.29
N LEU A 362 17.56 7.62 -8.45
CA LEU A 362 17.51 6.64 -9.53
C LEU A 362 17.36 7.29 -10.92
N LEU A 363 16.52 8.31 -11.04
CA LEU A 363 16.37 9.04 -12.31
C LEU A 363 17.61 9.91 -12.60
N ALA A 364 18.27 10.45 -11.58
CA ALA A 364 19.56 11.13 -11.76
C ALA A 364 20.66 10.19 -12.27
N SER A 365 20.73 8.94 -11.76
CA SER A 365 21.70 7.96 -12.28
C SER A 365 21.45 7.58 -13.74
N HIS A 366 20.21 7.72 -14.22
CA HIS A 366 19.90 7.59 -15.64
C HIS A 366 20.18 8.87 -16.45
N GLY A 367 20.75 9.92 -15.85
CA GLY A 367 21.14 11.16 -16.55
C GLY A 367 20.00 12.16 -16.75
N LEU A 368 18.87 12.00 -16.05
CA LEU A 368 17.79 12.98 -16.07
C LEU A 368 18.10 14.15 -15.12
N GLN A 369 17.56 15.31 -15.44
CA GLN A 369 17.77 16.54 -14.70
C GLN A 369 16.49 17.01 -14.01
N PHE A 370 16.68 17.74 -12.90
CA PHE A 370 15.60 18.25 -12.07
C PHE A 370 15.62 19.77 -12.05
N PHE A 371 14.44 20.37 -12.11
CA PHE A 371 14.25 21.82 -11.95
C PHE A 371 12.95 22.12 -11.20
N LYS A 372 12.89 23.29 -10.55
CA LYS A 372 11.68 23.75 -9.84
C LYS A 372 10.91 24.73 -10.71
N ARG A 373 9.66 24.41 -10.99
CA ARG A 373 8.69 25.33 -11.59
C ARG A 373 7.92 26.05 -10.48
N GLU A 374 7.66 27.34 -10.66
CA GLU A 374 6.86 28.17 -9.71
C GLU A 374 7.36 28.11 -8.26
N LYS A 375 8.65 27.82 -8.06
CA LYS A 375 9.35 27.65 -6.78
C LYS A 375 8.86 26.47 -5.90
N THR A 376 7.81 25.75 -6.29
CA THR A 376 7.18 24.71 -5.45
C THR A 376 7.27 23.30 -6.03
N ILE A 377 7.12 23.12 -7.35
CA ILE A 377 6.99 21.78 -7.96
C ILE A 377 8.28 21.38 -8.66
N THR A 378 8.89 20.29 -8.19
CA THR A 378 10.06 19.68 -8.83
C THR A 378 9.63 18.83 -10.03
N HIS A 379 10.11 19.21 -11.21
CA HIS A 379 9.92 18.49 -12.46
C HIS A 379 11.19 17.73 -12.84
N VAL A 380 11.01 16.60 -13.53
CA VAL A 380 12.08 15.77 -14.11
C VAL A 380 12.01 15.90 -15.63
N CYS A 381 13.14 16.16 -16.27
CA CYS A 381 13.27 16.26 -17.73
C CYS A 381 14.67 15.83 -18.18
N VAL A 382 14.90 15.72 -19.49
CA VAL A 382 16.21 15.41 -20.08
C VAL A 382 17.22 16.52 -19.84
N ALA A 383 16.79 17.77 -19.95
CA ALA A 383 17.62 18.94 -19.75
C ALA A 383 16.97 19.95 -18.80
N ARG A 384 17.80 20.78 -18.19
CA ARG A 384 17.36 21.93 -17.40
C ARG A 384 16.91 23.06 -18.32
N PRO A 385 15.94 23.88 -17.87
CA PRO A 385 15.55 25.11 -18.56
C PRO A 385 16.79 25.97 -18.85
N HIS A 386 17.06 26.22 -20.14
CA HIS A 386 18.18 27.05 -20.59
C HIS A 386 17.67 28.12 -21.55
N TYR A 387 17.70 29.38 -21.09
CA TYR A 387 17.26 30.51 -21.90
C TYR A 387 18.15 30.68 -23.13
N LEU A 388 17.54 30.70 -24.31
CA LEU A 388 18.20 31.03 -25.57
C LEU A 388 17.95 32.50 -25.89
N ASP A 389 19.03 33.28 -26.01
CA ASP A 389 18.97 34.63 -26.52
C ASP A 389 19.05 34.59 -28.06
N LEU A 390 17.93 34.92 -28.71
CA LEU A 390 17.78 34.89 -30.16
C LEU A 390 18.54 36.01 -30.88
N GLU A 391 18.93 37.07 -30.15
CA GLU A 391 19.69 38.20 -30.68
C GLU A 391 21.20 37.92 -30.62
N ALA A 392 21.68 37.34 -29.52
CA ALA A 392 23.10 37.05 -29.32
C ALA A 392 23.56 35.76 -29.99
N THR A 393 22.68 34.78 -30.18
CA THR A 393 23.04 33.44 -30.69
C THR A 393 22.43 33.19 -32.06
N PRO A 394 23.24 32.98 -33.12
CA PRO A 394 22.70 32.62 -34.43
C PRO A 394 22.15 31.19 -34.39
N VAL A 395 20.84 31.04 -34.63
CA VAL A 395 20.11 29.76 -34.66
C VAL A 395 19.41 29.60 -36.01
N SER A 396 19.07 28.36 -36.39
CA SER A 396 18.34 28.07 -37.63
C SER A 396 17.00 28.81 -37.68
N THR A 397 16.53 29.09 -38.89
CA THR A 397 15.26 29.80 -39.12
C THR A 397 14.06 29.02 -38.58
N GLY A 398 14.08 27.68 -38.66
CA GLY A 398 13.05 26.81 -38.09
C GLY A 398 12.98 26.90 -36.56
N VAL A 399 14.13 26.85 -35.87
CA VAL A 399 14.19 27.01 -34.41
C VAL A 399 13.72 28.39 -33.96
N LYS A 400 14.08 29.47 -34.67
CA LYS A 400 13.60 30.83 -34.37
C LYS A 400 12.07 30.90 -34.46
N ARG A 401 11.48 30.37 -35.54
CA ARG A 401 10.02 30.32 -35.73
C ARG A 401 9.31 29.56 -34.61
N ILE A 402 9.85 28.41 -34.17
CA ILE A 402 9.30 27.62 -33.06
C ILE A 402 9.26 28.45 -31.77
N ILE A 403 10.38 29.09 -31.41
CA ILE A 403 10.49 29.84 -30.15
C ILE A 403 9.60 31.09 -30.16
N GLU A 404 9.56 31.83 -31.27
CA GLU A 404 8.68 32.98 -31.45
C GLU A 404 7.20 32.57 -31.35
N PHE A 405 6.81 31.48 -32.00
CA PHE A 405 5.44 30.98 -31.98
C PHE A 405 4.98 30.58 -30.56
N VAL A 406 5.85 29.91 -29.80
CA VAL A 406 5.56 29.53 -28.40
C VAL A 406 5.46 30.77 -27.49
N ASN A 407 6.25 31.82 -27.74
CA ASN A 407 6.18 33.06 -26.97
C ASN A 407 4.89 33.86 -27.23
N VAL A 408 4.41 33.87 -28.48
CA VAL A 408 3.20 34.60 -28.87
C VAL A 408 1.92 33.84 -28.51
N THR A 409 1.96 32.51 -28.56
CA THR A 409 0.77 31.67 -28.37
C THR A 409 0.65 31.18 -26.93
N PRO A 410 -0.32 31.69 -26.13
CA PRO A 410 -0.53 31.19 -24.78
C PRO A 410 -0.99 29.72 -24.81
N LYS A 411 -0.47 28.90 -23.90
CA LYS A 411 -0.77 27.46 -23.79
C LYS A 411 -0.55 26.68 -25.11
N CYS A 412 0.53 27.02 -25.83
CA CYS A 412 0.90 26.34 -27.06
C CYS A 412 1.03 24.82 -26.86
N THR A 413 0.46 24.02 -27.76
CA THR A 413 0.59 22.55 -27.76
C THR A 413 1.32 22.08 -29.01
N ARG A 414 1.94 20.89 -28.96
CA ARG A 414 2.68 20.33 -30.12
C ARG A 414 1.82 20.27 -31.38
N LYS A 415 0.53 19.90 -31.26
CA LYS A 415 -0.41 19.85 -32.39
C LYS A 415 -0.66 21.23 -33.00
N LEU A 416 -0.96 22.23 -32.17
CA LEU A 416 -1.16 23.61 -32.63
C LEU A 416 0.09 24.18 -33.33
N LEU A 417 1.28 23.83 -32.84
CA LEU A 417 2.53 24.24 -33.45
C LEU A 417 2.72 23.61 -34.83
N ILE A 418 2.48 22.30 -34.97
CA ILE A 418 2.59 21.60 -36.25
C ILE A 418 1.54 22.11 -37.24
N ASP A 419 0.29 22.22 -36.82
CA ASP A 419 -0.83 22.66 -37.66
C ASP A 419 -0.64 24.10 -38.18
N SER A 420 0.03 24.97 -37.41
CA SER A 420 0.25 26.36 -37.79
C SER A 420 1.53 26.58 -38.62
N LEU A 421 2.61 25.87 -38.29
CA LEU A 421 3.91 26.08 -38.94
C LEU A 421 4.15 25.15 -40.12
N ALA A 422 3.48 24.00 -40.17
CA ALA A 422 3.57 23.03 -41.27
C ALA A 422 2.23 22.27 -41.47
N PRO A 423 1.12 22.97 -41.79
CA PRO A 423 -0.17 22.33 -42.06
C PRO A 423 -0.04 21.30 -43.18
N SER A 424 -0.59 20.10 -42.97
CA SER A 424 -0.63 19.07 -44.02
C SER A 424 -1.56 19.52 -45.15
N LEU A 425 -1.02 19.91 -46.29
CA LEU A 425 -1.78 20.41 -47.43
C LEU A 425 -2.40 19.32 -48.32
N VAL A 426 -2.27 18.02 -47.97
CA VAL A 426 -2.82 16.93 -48.78
C VAL A 426 -3.39 15.81 -47.89
N PRO A 427 -4.72 15.63 -47.80
CA PRO A 427 -5.30 14.35 -47.44
C PRO A 427 -4.94 13.36 -48.54
N PRO A 428 -4.42 12.15 -48.24
CA PRO A 428 -4.25 11.13 -49.28
C PRO A 428 -5.63 10.88 -49.90
N ALA A 429 -5.74 11.04 -51.22
CA ALA A 429 -6.94 10.64 -51.95
C ALA A 429 -7.21 9.16 -51.61
N PRO A 430 -8.45 8.76 -51.27
CA PRO A 430 -8.75 7.37 -50.97
C PRO A 430 -8.49 6.55 -52.23
N VAL A 431 -7.39 5.79 -52.26
CA VAL A 431 -7.20 4.75 -53.27
C VAL A 431 -7.93 3.52 -52.72
N GLU A 432 -9.10 3.21 -53.28
CA GLU A 432 -9.86 2.00 -52.92
C GLU A 432 -8.99 0.76 -53.14
N GLY A 433 -8.69 0.04 -52.05
CA GLY A 433 -8.09 -1.31 -52.09
C GLY A 433 -6.67 -1.47 -51.55
N ALA A 434 -5.99 -0.40 -51.12
CA ALA A 434 -4.68 -0.51 -50.44
C ALA A 434 -4.83 -0.51 -48.91
N PRO A 435 -4.01 -1.26 -48.14
CA PRO A 435 -3.95 -1.12 -46.69
C PRO A 435 -3.64 0.35 -46.35
N ALA A 436 -4.39 0.96 -45.43
CA ALA A 436 -4.20 2.34 -45.04
C ALA A 436 -2.75 2.58 -44.57
N GLU A 437 -1.92 3.14 -45.44
CA GLU A 437 -0.58 3.59 -45.09
C GLU A 437 -0.71 4.72 -44.06
N LYS A 438 0.05 4.59 -42.96
CA LYS A 438 0.16 5.65 -41.93
C LYS A 438 0.55 6.96 -42.63
N PRO A 439 -0.08 8.11 -42.32
CA PRO A 439 0.26 9.39 -42.93
C PRO A 439 1.76 9.66 -42.74
N GLN A 440 2.53 9.63 -43.83
CA GLN A 440 3.94 9.96 -43.74
C GLN A 440 4.07 11.48 -43.58
N PRO A 441 4.84 11.98 -42.59
CA PRO A 441 5.02 13.41 -42.40
C PRO A 441 5.68 14.02 -43.64
N THR A 442 5.21 15.19 -44.06
CA THR A 442 5.84 15.92 -45.17
C THR A 442 7.31 16.23 -44.81
N PRO A 443 8.21 16.43 -45.79
CA PRO A 443 9.61 16.77 -45.51
C PRO A 443 9.76 18.05 -44.67
N GLU A 444 8.82 18.99 -44.80
CA GLU A 444 8.78 20.20 -43.97
C GLU A 444 8.36 19.88 -42.52
N GLN A 445 7.39 18.98 -42.32
CA GLN A 445 7.00 18.52 -40.98
C GLN A 445 8.13 17.73 -40.31
N SER A 446 8.84 16.87 -41.04
CA SER A 446 9.94 16.10 -40.47
C SER A 446 11.12 16.98 -40.04
N ALA A 447 11.44 18.02 -40.82
CA ALA A 447 12.42 19.04 -40.45
C ALA A 447 11.98 19.83 -39.21
N LEU A 448 10.71 20.26 -39.15
CA LEU A 448 10.16 20.97 -38.00
C LEU A 448 10.19 20.10 -36.72
N LEU A 449 9.89 18.81 -36.84
CA LEU A 449 9.94 17.86 -35.73
C LEU A 449 11.38 17.61 -35.24
N ALA A 450 12.35 17.56 -36.15
CA ALA A 450 13.76 17.47 -35.80
C ALA A 450 14.25 18.72 -35.05
N ASP A 451 13.88 19.91 -35.55
CA ASP A 451 14.17 21.18 -34.88
C ASP A 451 13.49 21.22 -33.49
N LEU A 452 12.21 20.86 -33.39
CA LEU A 452 11.49 20.80 -32.13
C LEU A 452 12.14 19.83 -31.14
N HIS A 453 12.53 18.64 -31.60
CA HIS A 453 13.25 17.66 -30.78
C HIS A 453 14.55 18.25 -30.24
N TRP A 454 15.34 18.92 -31.08
CA TRP A 454 16.56 19.58 -30.64
C TRP A 454 16.30 20.66 -29.58
N VAL A 455 15.33 21.54 -29.80
CA VAL A 455 14.98 22.64 -28.88
C VAL A 455 14.51 22.12 -27.51
N LEU A 456 13.74 21.02 -27.50
CA LEU A 456 13.32 20.35 -26.26
C LEU A 456 14.49 19.69 -25.53
N HIS A 457 15.37 19.01 -26.25
CA HIS A 457 16.54 18.33 -25.68
C HIS A 457 17.61 19.28 -25.13
N GLN A 458 17.74 20.47 -25.71
CA GLN A 458 18.63 21.51 -25.17
C GLN A 458 18.00 22.29 -24.00
N GLY A 459 16.69 22.09 -23.73
CA GLY A 459 15.98 22.76 -22.65
C GLY A 459 15.60 24.21 -22.94
N HIS A 460 15.60 24.63 -24.21
CA HIS A 460 15.17 25.96 -24.63
C HIS A 460 13.65 26.13 -24.63
N VAL A 461 12.95 25.05 -25.00
CA VAL A 461 11.50 24.89 -24.83
C VAL A 461 11.29 23.68 -23.93
N ILE A 462 10.25 23.74 -23.11
CA ILE A 462 9.88 22.68 -22.18
C ILE A 462 8.44 22.30 -22.48
N GLU A 463 8.23 21.04 -22.87
CA GLU A 463 6.90 20.45 -22.98
C GLU A 463 6.56 19.79 -21.64
N PHE A 464 5.46 20.21 -21.00
CA PHE A 464 5.01 19.64 -19.73
C PHE A 464 4.09 18.43 -19.96
N SER A 465 3.85 17.65 -18.89
CA SER A 465 2.95 16.48 -18.92
C SER A 465 1.50 16.79 -19.33
N ASN A 466 1.08 18.05 -19.27
CA ASN A 466 -0.23 18.52 -19.75
C ASN A 466 -0.21 18.98 -21.22
N SER A 467 0.85 18.64 -21.97
CA SER A 467 1.07 18.99 -23.38
C SER A 467 1.25 20.49 -23.66
N ILE A 468 1.37 21.32 -22.62
CA ILE A 468 1.66 22.74 -22.77
C ILE A 468 3.18 22.92 -22.94
N MET A 469 3.57 23.73 -23.92
CA MET A 469 4.95 24.15 -24.15
C MET A 469 5.18 25.56 -23.63
N GLU A 470 6.31 25.74 -22.93
CA GLU A 470 6.78 27.05 -22.49
C GLU A 470 8.27 27.22 -22.85
N THR A 471 8.67 28.45 -23.16
CA THR A 471 10.08 28.79 -23.33
C THR A 471 10.77 28.92 -21.97
N ALA A 472 12.06 28.56 -21.91
CA ALA A 472 12.85 28.80 -20.73
C ALA A 472 12.92 30.31 -20.44
N LYS A 473 12.56 30.73 -19.23
CA LYS A 473 12.56 32.16 -18.87
C LYS A 473 13.99 32.65 -18.70
N ARG A 474 14.22 33.92 -19.09
CA ARG A 474 15.50 34.60 -18.88
C ARG A 474 15.88 34.51 -17.39
N PRO A 475 17.09 34.01 -17.06
CA PRO A 475 17.52 33.95 -15.68
C PRO A 475 17.56 35.37 -15.10
N LEU A 476 16.89 35.59 -13.96
CA LEU A 476 17.03 36.83 -13.20
C LEU A 476 18.52 36.99 -12.83
N PRO A 477 19.11 38.19 -12.97
CA PRO A 477 20.49 38.43 -12.57
C PRO A 477 20.63 38.01 -11.11
N LYS A 478 21.58 37.10 -10.84
CA LYS A 478 21.90 36.72 -9.46
C LYS A 478 22.32 38.01 -8.74
N PRO A 479 21.76 38.36 -7.58
CA PRO A 479 22.37 39.39 -6.76
C PRO A 479 23.82 38.94 -6.54
N GLU A 480 24.77 39.81 -6.86
CA GLU A 480 26.18 39.57 -6.55
C GLU A 480 26.24 39.12 -5.10
N LYS A 481 26.89 37.98 -4.87
CA LYS A 481 27.20 37.56 -3.51
C LYS A 481 28.01 38.70 -2.91
N VAL A 482 27.38 39.53 -2.08
CA VAL A 482 28.10 40.42 -1.18
C VAL A 482 29.00 39.50 -0.39
N ILE A 483 30.28 39.52 -0.71
CA ILE A 483 31.32 38.89 0.08
C ILE A 483 31.18 39.55 1.44
N LYS A 484 30.60 38.82 2.40
CA LYS A 484 30.59 39.30 3.78
C LYS A 484 32.05 39.50 4.15
N ALA A 485 32.44 40.76 4.37
CA ALA A 485 33.74 41.10 4.90
C ALA A 485 34.02 40.22 6.13
N PRO A 486 35.25 39.70 6.29
CA PRO A 486 35.58 38.88 7.43
C PRO A 486 35.28 39.66 8.71
N ARG A 487 34.43 39.08 9.56
CA ARG A 487 34.13 39.63 10.88
C ARG A 487 35.45 39.73 11.65
N PRO A 488 35.80 40.88 12.24
CA PRO A 488 37.04 41.00 12.98
C PRO A 488 37.04 40.00 14.15
N ALA A 489 38.14 39.27 14.29
CA ALA A 489 38.37 38.34 15.38
C ALA A 489 38.32 39.11 16.71
N ALA A 490 37.27 38.90 17.48
CA ALA A 490 37.24 39.32 18.87
C ALA A 490 38.14 38.38 19.67
N ALA A 491 39.14 38.97 20.32
CA ALA A 491 40.13 38.30 21.14
C ALA A 491 39.50 37.43 22.23
N ALA A 492 40.22 36.35 22.52
CA ALA A 492 39.96 35.37 23.56
C ALA A 492 39.67 36.00 24.93
N LYS A 493 38.73 35.39 25.66
CA LYS A 493 38.83 35.26 27.12
C LYS A 493 38.64 33.81 27.49
N ASP A 494 39.71 33.25 28.05
CA ASP A 494 39.76 31.97 28.73
C ASP A 494 38.76 31.92 29.91
N ALA A 495 37.99 30.84 29.97
CA ALA A 495 37.49 30.25 31.21
C ALA A 495 37.10 28.79 30.89
N GLY A 496 37.81 27.86 31.51
CA GLY A 496 37.97 26.49 31.02
C GLY A 496 36.83 25.52 31.28
N TYR A 497 36.83 24.45 30.49
CA TYR A 497 36.43 23.11 30.89
C TYR A 497 36.96 22.10 29.86
N LEU A 498 37.83 21.18 30.30
CA LEU A 498 38.42 20.11 29.48
C LEU A 498 37.39 19.01 29.18
N PRO A 499 37.36 18.44 27.97
CA PRO A 499 37.01 17.04 27.78
C PRO A 499 38.28 16.22 27.50
N ALA A 500 38.45 15.16 28.29
CA ALA A 500 39.51 14.18 28.15
C ALA A 500 39.44 13.47 26.78
N PHE A 501 40.50 13.61 26.00
CA PHE A 501 40.83 12.75 24.88
C PHE A 501 41.49 11.49 25.42
N ASN A 502 40.89 10.31 25.19
CA ASN A 502 41.63 9.06 25.30
C ASN A 502 42.26 8.71 23.95
N LEU A 503 43.58 8.76 24.00
CA LEU A 503 44.58 8.33 23.06
C LEU A 503 44.50 6.80 22.88
N VAL A 504 44.52 6.32 21.64
CA VAL A 504 45.05 4.98 21.35
C VAL A 504 46.07 5.17 20.23
N ALA A 505 47.35 5.05 20.60
CA ALA A 505 48.48 5.01 19.71
C ALA A 505 49.28 3.73 19.97
N GLY A 506 49.53 2.99 18.89
CA GLY A 506 50.63 2.02 18.72
C GLY A 506 50.43 0.63 19.30
N LEU A 507 51.02 -0.44 18.76
CA LEU A 507 51.96 -0.60 17.65
C LEU A 507 52.20 -2.13 17.51
N VAL A 508 52.35 -2.64 16.28
CA VAL A 508 53.40 -3.59 15.82
C VAL A 508 53.48 -4.99 16.47
N TYR A 509 53.26 -6.04 15.67
CA TYR A 509 54.31 -6.74 14.91
C TYR A 509 53.76 -7.37 13.64
#